data_AF-M7A3S7-F1
#
_entry.id   AF-M7A3S7-F1
#
_cell.length_a   1.000
_cell.length_b   1.000
_cell.length_c   1.000
_cell.angle_alpha   90.00
_cell.angle_beta   90.00
_cell.angle_gamma   90.00
#
_symmetry.space_group_name_H-M   'P 1'
#
loop_
_entity.id
_entity.type
_entity.pdbx_description
1 polymer ?
#
loop_
_entity_poly.entity_id
_entity_poly.type
_entity_poly.pdbx_seq_one_letter_code
_entity_poly.pdbx_strand_id
1 'polypeptide(L)'
;MGKFAPFPDSGEIQFFIFDPFLLWITENDRIYNFKEFATDPSLSKIRNSAENFFTKTEAELVVPLILNKSLLGIIVLGERQNRKIILFPKSIN
;
A
#
# COMPACT_ATOMS: atom_id res chain seq x y z
N MET A 1 11.50 1.71 -6.96
CA MET A 1 11.22 0.31 -6.59
C MET A 1 11.91 0.07 -5.27
N GLY A 2 11.19 -0.30 -4.21
CA GLY A 2 11.80 -0.50 -2.88
C GLY A 2 12.60 -1.80 -2.82
N LYS A 3 13.76 -1.78 -2.15
CA LYS A 3 14.66 -2.93 -2.00
C LYS A 3 14.51 -3.55 -0.61
N PHE A 4 14.43 -4.88 -0.53
CA PHE A 4 14.49 -5.62 0.73
C PHE A 4 15.97 -5.88 1.09
N ALA A 5 16.55 -5.08 2.00
CA ALA A 5 17.91 -5.23 2.49
C ALA A 5 17.95 -5.19 4.03
N PRO A 6 18.83 -5.96 4.70
CA PRO A 6 18.91 -6.01 6.16
C PRO A 6 19.39 -4.69 6.79
N PHE A 7 20.14 -3.88 6.02
CA PHE A 7 20.51 -2.51 6.36
C PHE A 7 20.39 -1.64 5.10
N PRO A 8 19.68 -0.49 5.15
CA PRO A 8 19.33 0.28 3.97
C PRO A 8 20.29 1.45 3.67
N ASP A 9 20.44 1.75 2.37
CA ASP A 9 21.09 2.95 1.86
C ASP A 9 20.21 4.20 2.08
N SER A 10 20.82 5.37 2.22
CA SER A 10 20.12 6.64 2.48
C SER A 10 19.30 7.09 1.27
N GLY A 11 17.96 7.15 1.42
CA GLY A 11 17.04 7.75 0.44
C GLY A 11 15.86 6.86 0.00
N GLU A 12 15.85 5.57 0.36
CA GLU A 12 14.70 4.69 0.08
C GLU A 12 13.71 4.64 1.24
N ILE A 13 12.41 4.47 0.93
CA ILE A 13 11.38 4.25 1.94
C ILE A 13 11.60 2.85 2.54
N GLN A 14 11.95 2.79 3.82
CA GLN A 14 12.28 1.57 4.54
C GLN A 14 11.06 1.01 5.27
N PHE A 15 10.77 -0.26 5.09
CA PHE A 15 9.80 -0.98 5.91
C PHE A 15 10.46 -2.18 6.56
N PHE A 16 10.22 -2.36 7.86
CA PHE A 16 10.59 -3.58 8.54
C PHE A 16 9.62 -4.67 8.11
N ILE A 17 10.13 -5.88 7.89
CA ILE A 17 9.30 -7.06 7.57
C ILE A 17 8.27 -7.33 8.68
N PHE A 18 8.55 -6.85 9.90
CA PHE A 18 7.68 -6.90 11.07
C PHE A 18 6.76 -5.69 11.23
N ASP A 19 6.60 -4.84 10.21
CA ASP A 19 5.60 -3.79 10.26
C ASP A 19 4.21 -4.42 10.49
N PRO A 20 3.46 -4.00 11.53
CA PRO A 20 2.21 -4.67 11.89
C PRO A 20 1.19 -4.67 10.75
N PHE A 21 1.17 -3.62 9.91
CA PHE A 21 0.27 -3.56 8.78
C PHE A 21 0.69 -4.54 7.68
N LEU A 22 1.99 -4.70 7.41
CA LEU A 22 2.51 -5.67 6.45
C LEU A 22 2.29 -7.13 6.87
N LEU A 23 2.38 -7.42 8.16
CA LEU A 23 2.02 -8.74 8.67
C LEU A 23 0.51 -8.99 8.53
N TRP A 24 -0.29 -8.01 8.94
CA TRP A 24 -1.74 -8.11 8.92
C TRP A 24 -2.32 -8.25 7.50
N ILE A 25 -1.79 -7.52 6.51
CA ILE A 25 -2.27 -7.58 5.13
C ILE A 25 -2.03 -8.95 4.49
N THR A 26 -1.02 -9.70 4.95
CA THR A 26 -0.74 -11.06 4.48
C THR A 26 -1.87 -12.05 4.84
N GLU A 27 -2.54 -11.81 5.97
CA GLU A 27 -3.68 -12.60 6.43
C GLU A 27 -5.03 -12.06 5.91
N ASN A 28 -5.05 -10.83 5.40
CA ASN A 28 -6.24 -10.12 4.94
C ASN A 28 -6.03 -9.64 3.50
N ASP A 29 -5.88 -10.59 2.56
CA ASP A 29 -5.55 -10.33 1.16
C ASP A 29 -6.69 -9.62 0.40
N ARG A 30 -6.65 -8.29 0.40
CA ARG A 30 -7.52 -7.43 -0.41
C ARG A 30 -6.84 -6.11 -0.73
N ILE A 31 -7.47 -5.34 -1.61
CA ILE A 31 -7.08 -3.95 -1.89
C ILE A 31 -7.59 -3.05 -0.75
N TYR A 32 -6.75 -2.09 -0.33
CA TYR A 32 -7.07 -1.13 0.72
C TYR A 32 -6.96 0.30 0.23
N ASN A 33 -8.03 1.08 0.41
CA ASN A 33 -8.00 2.53 0.29
C ASN A 33 -7.77 3.18 1.66
N PHE A 34 -6.98 4.25 1.70
CA PHE A 34 -6.65 4.98 2.93
C PHE A 34 -7.90 5.40 3.72
N LYS A 35 -8.95 5.86 3.03
CA LYS A 35 -10.18 6.37 3.66
C LYS A 35 -10.96 5.30 4.42
N GLU A 36 -10.80 4.03 4.06
CA GLU A 36 -11.50 2.91 4.71
C GLU A 36 -11.10 2.77 6.17
N PHE A 37 -9.85 3.05 6.53
CA PHE A 37 -9.37 2.91 7.91
C PHE A 37 -10.10 3.85 8.87
N ALA A 38 -10.55 5.03 8.39
CA ALA A 38 -11.34 5.96 9.19
C ALA A 38 -12.80 5.52 9.32
N THR A 39 -13.39 4.96 8.27
CA THR A 39 -14.84 4.70 8.19
C THR A 39 -15.26 3.30 8.59
N ASP A 40 -14.38 2.30 8.47
CA ASP A 40 -14.70 0.90 8.76
C ASP A 40 -14.29 0.52 10.20
N PRO A 41 -15.24 0.23 11.10
CA PRO A 41 -14.94 -0.17 12.47
C PRO A 41 -14.18 -1.49 12.57
N SER A 42 -14.31 -2.39 11.58
CA SER A 42 -13.60 -3.68 11.58
C SER A 42 -12.08 -3.52 11.48
N LEU A 43 -11.63 -2.39 10.90
CA LEU A 43 -10.22 -2.04 10.74
C LEU A 43 -9.62 -1.31 11.95
N SER A 44 -10.43 -1.04 12.99
CA SER A 44 -10.00 -0.28 14.18
C SER A 44 -8.73 -0.82 14.85
N LYS A 45 -8.55 -2.15 14.84
CA LYS A 45 -7.39 -2.82 15.45
C LYS A 45 -6.07 -2.56 14.71
N ILE A 46 -6.11 -2.35 13.40
CA ILE A 46 -4.92 -2.12 12.57
C ILE A 46 -4.77 -0.66 12.13
N ARG A 47 -5.80 0.16 12.35
CA ARG A 47 -5.92 1.56 11.89
C ARG A 47 -4.63 2.35 12.05
N ASN A 48 -4.08 2.46 13.25
CA ASN A 48 -2.90 3.29 13.50
C ASN A 48 -1.68 2.82 12.69
N SER A 49 -1.46 1.51 12.60
CA SER A 49 -0.35 0.96 11.82
C SER A 49 -0.54 1.16 10.32
N ALA A 50 -1.77 0.95 9.83
CA ALA A 50 -2.11 1.23 8.45
C ALA A 50 -1.95 2.72 8.12
N GLU A 51 -2.48 3.61 8.94
CA GLU A 51 -2.39 5.06 8.71
C GLU A 51 -0.94 5.55 8.66
N ASN A 52 -0.09 5.03 9.54
CA ASN A 52 1.35 5.28 9.50
C ASN A 52 1.99 4.80 8.19
N PHE A 53 1.64 3.60 7.72
CA PHE A 53 2.14 3.05 6.46
C PHE A 53 1.72 3.93 5.28
N PHE A 54 0.44 4.26 5.17
CA PHE A 54 -0.10 5.08 4.08
C PHE A 54 0.49 6.48 4.08
N THR A 55 0.62 7.11 5.25
CA THR A 55 1.23 8.45 5.38
C THR A 55 2.70 8.43 4.97
N LYS A 56 3.47 7.44 5.42
CA LYS A 56 4.90 7.29 5.10
C LYS A 56 5.14 7.04 3.61
N THR A 57 4.20 6.38 2.94
CA THR A 57 4.28 6.05 1.51
C THR A 57 3.59 7.06 0.59
N GLU A 58 2.89 8.06 1.15
CA GLU A 58 1.98 8.94 0.42
C GLU A 58 0.93 8.14 -0.40
N ALA A 59 0.53 6.98 0.10
CA ALA A 59 -0.41 6.11 -0.57
C ALA A 59 -1.85 6.59 -0.40
N GLU A 60 -2.64 6.36 -1.45
CA GLU A 60 -4.11 6.35 -1.38
C GLU A 60 -4.67 4.94 -1.52
N LEU A 61 -3.97 4.08 -2.27
CA LEU A 61 -4.33 2.70 -2.50
C LEU A 61 -3.11 1.78 -2.29
N VAL A 62 -3.36 0.65 -1.63
CA VAL A 62 -2.39 -0.41 -1.43
C VAL A 62 -2.95 -1.71 -2.00
N VAL A 63 -2.20 -2.35 -2.90
CA VAL A 63 -2.54 -3.64 -3.49
C VAL A 63 -1.46 -4.65 -3.06
N PRO A 64 -1.79 -5.61 -2.18
CA PRO A 64 -0.87 -6.68 -1.82
C PRO A 64 -0.70 -7.67 -2.98
N LEU A 65 0.50 -8.22 -3.13
CA LEU A 65 0.80 -9.33 -4.02
C LEU A 65 1.14 -10.53 -3.16
N ILE A 66 0.14 -11.38 -2.88
CA ILE A 66 0.28 -12.52 -1.96
C ILE A 66 0.22 -13.83 -2.75
N LEU A 67 1.13 -14.75 -2.44
CA LEU A 67 1.14 -16.11 -2.97
C LEU A 67 1.36 -17.09 -1.82
N ASN A 68 0.49 -18.10 -1.68
CA ASN A 68 0.61 -19.13 -0.63
C ASN A 68 0.83 -18.55 0.78
N LYS A 69 0.07 -17.50 1.14
CA LYS A 69 0.19 -16.77 2.42
C LYS A 69 1.55 -16.09 2.65
N SER A 70 2.32 -15.88 1.59
CA SER A 70 3.56 -15.11 1.62
C SER A 70 3.37 -13.82 0.84
N LEU A 71 3.64 -12.68 1.49
CA LEU A 71 3.63 -11.37 0.84
C LEU A 71 4.88 -11.25 -0.05
N LEU A 72 4.68 -11.28 -1.36
CA LEU A 72 5.76 -11.16 -2.35
C LEU A 72 6.13 -9.70 -2.62
N GLY A 73 5.16 -8.80 -2.46
CA GLY A 73 5.34 -7.38 -2.73
C GLY A 73 4.05 -6.61 -2.56
N ILE A 74 4.15 -5.30 -2.77
CA ILE A 74 3.04 -4.37 -2.64
C ILE A 74 3.13 -3.35 -3.75
N ILE A 75 2.00 -3.09 -4.40
CA ILE A 75 1.85 -1.93 -5.28
C ILE A 75 1.21 -0.83 -4.46
N VAL A 76 1.91 0.30 -4.37
CA VAL A 76 1.44 1.50 -3.69
C VAL A 76 1.09 2.54 -4.73
N LEU A 77 -0.13 3.06 -4.68
CA LEU A 77 -0.60 4.13 -5.56
C LEU A 77 -0.92 5.34 -4.71
N GLY A 78 -0.18 6.43 -4.93
CA GLY A 78 -0.45 7.74 -4.34
C GLY A 78 -1.11 8.69 -5.34
N GLU A 79 -1.53 9.85 -4.83
CA GLU A 79 -2.14 10.88 -5.65
C GLU A 79 -1.12 11.42 -6.68
N ARG A 80 -1.54 11.57 -7.93
CA ARG A 80 -0.64 12.06 -8.99
C ARG A 80 -0.48 13.57 -8.87
N GLN A 81 0.68 14.04 -8.42
CA GLN A 81 0.98 15.47 -8.33
C GLN A 81 0.96 16.23 -9.68
N ASN A 82 0.83 15.54 -10.83
CA ASN A 82 0.84 16.16 -12.16
C ASN A 82 -0.44 15.85 -12.97
N ARG A 83 -1.24 16.90 -13.23
CA ARG A 83 -2.52 16.91 -13.98
C ARG A 83 -2.35 16.66 -15.49
N LYS A 84 -1.79 15.53 -15.91
CA LYS A 84 -1.96 15.03 -17.29
C LYS A 84 -3.04 13.96 -17.29
N ILE A 85 -4.28 14.35 -17.60
CA ILE A 85 -5.38 13.42 -17.82
C ILE A 85 -4.98 12.51 -18.99
N ILE A 86 -4.78 11.22 -18.72
CA ILE A 86 -4.61 10.21 -19.77
C ILE A 86 -6.02 9.76 -20.13
N LEU A 87 -6.57 10.29 -21.21
CA LEU A 87 -7.82 9.80 -21.79
C LEU A 87 -7.51 8.51 -22.54
N PHE A 88 -8.08 7.39 -22.09
CA PHE A 88 -8.10 6.17 -22.90
C PHE A 88 -9.06 6.41 -24.08
N PRO A 89 -8.62 6.25 -25.34
CA PRO A 89 -9.52 6.37 -26.47
C PRO A 89 -10.58 5.27 -26.37
N LYS A 90 -11.86 5.66 -26.33
CA LYS A 90 -12.96 4.70 -26.53
C LYS A 90 -12.81 4.14 -27.94
N SER A 91 -12.62 2.83 -28.06
CA SER A 91 -12.83 2.13 -29.32
C SER A 91 -14.31 2.24 -29.65
N ILE A 92 -14.63 3.09 -30.61
CA ILE A 92 -15.97 3.19 -31.18
C ILE A 92 -16.04 2.07 -32.21
N ASN A 93 -16.88 1.06 -31.95
CA ASN A 93 -17.32 0.12 -32.98
C ASN A 93 -18.44 0.76 -33.81
#